data_AF-A0AAU6CB97-F1
#
_entry.id   AF-A0AAU6CB97-F1
#
_cell.length_a   1.000
_cell.length_b   1.000
_cell.length_c   1.000
_cell.angle_alpha   90.00
_cell.angle_beta   90.00
_cell.angle_gamma   90.00
#
_symmetry.space_group_name_H-M   'P 1'
#
loop_
_entity.id
_entity.type
_entity.pdbx_description
1 polymer ?
#
loop_
_entity_poly.entity_id
_entity_poly.type
_entity_poly.pdbx_seq_one_letter_code
_entity_poly.pdbx_strand_id
1 'polypeptide(L)'
;MNTALVGVALGLVVVCATIAVLCREPARQAVVLAALGLSLSVLFAVLQSPDVALSQLAVGTALTPLLILLTIRKVSRRPAADPRRTDEEAGDGE
;
A
#
# COMPACT_ATOMS: atom_id res chain seq x y z
N MET A 1 -18.18 27.94 -6.36
CA MET A 1 -17.53 27.25 -7.51
C MET A 1 -16.55 26.17 -7.04
N ASN A 2 -15.70 26.43 -6.03
CA ASN A 2 -14.80 25.40 -5.49
C ASN A 2 -15.52 24.18 -4.86
N THR A 3 -16.73 24.37 -4.33
CA THR A 3 -17.52 23.32 -3.66
C THR A 3 -17.86 22.15 -4.59
N ALA A 4 -18.16 22.42 -5.87
CA ALA A 4 -18.43 21.36 -6.84
C ALA A 4 -17.16 20.55 -7.14
N LEU A 5 -16.02 21.24 -7.30
CA LEU A 5 -14.73 20.61 -7.54
C LEU A 5 -14.29 19.74 -6.35
N VAL A 6 -14.44 20.26 -5.14
CA VAL A 6 -14.18 19.54 -3.88
C VAL A 6 -15.10 18.32 -3.76
N GLY A 7 -16.38 18.45 -4.09
CA GLY A 7 -17.34 17.35 -4.08
C GLY A 7 -16.96 16.21 -5.05
N VAL A 8 -16.55 16.56 -6.27
CA VAL A 8 -16.08 15.58 -7.26
C VAL A 8 -14.78 14.90 -6.80
N ALA A 9 -13.82 15.66 -6.29
CA ALA A 9 -12.56 15.11 -5.79
C ALA A 9 -12.77 14.18 -4.58
N LEU A 10 -13.66 14.56 -3.64
CA LEU A 10 -14.07 13.70 -2.54
C LEU A 10 -14.74 12.41 -3.03
N GLY A 11 -15.66 12.50 -4.00
CA GLY A 11 -16.28 11.34 -4.62
C GLY A 11 -15.24 10.39 -5.23
N LEU A 12 -14.25 10.92 -5.95
CA LEU A 12 -13.15 10.14 -6.52
C LEU A 12 -12.34 9.42 -5.43
N VAL A 13 -12.02 10.11 -4.33
CA VAL A 13 -11.28 9.53 -3.19
C VAL A 13 -12.08 8.40 -2.56
N VAL A 14 -13.39 8.58 -2.32
CA VAL A 14 -14.26 7.54 -1.76
C VAL A 14 -14.28 6.31 -2.66
N VAL A 15 -14.47 6.48 -3.97
CA VAL A 15 -14.47 5.37 -4.93
C VAL A 15 -13.12 4.63 -4.93
N CYS A 16 -12.00 5.36 -5.00
CA CYS A 16 -10.67 4.74 -4.94
C CYS A 16 -10.45 3.98 -3.63
N ALA A 17 -10.86 4.54 -2.49
CA ALA A 17 -10.72 3.92 -1.19
C ALA A 17 -11.54 2.63 -1.08
N THR A 18 -12.79 2.64 -1.57
CA THR A 18 -13.62 1.44 -1.62
C THR A 18 -12.98 0.35 -2.48
N ILE A 19 -12.48 0.68 -3.66
CA ILE A 19 -11.78 -0.29 -4.54
C ILE A 19 -10.52 -0.83 -3.86
N ALA A 20 -9.78 0.01 -3.13
CA ALA A 20 -8.57 -0.38 -2.41
C ALA A 20 -8.88 -1.44 -1.33
N VAL A 21 -9.95 -1.27 -0.57
CA VAL A 21 -10.40 -2.21 0.47
C VAL A 21 -10.88 -3.54 -0.13
N LEU A 22 -11.50 -3.50 -1.32
CA LEU A 22 -11.96 -4.70 -2.00
C LEU A 22 -10.82 -5.51 -2.68
N CYS A 23 -9.62 -4.96 -2.82
CA CYS A 23 -8.48 -5.66 -3.42
C CYS A 23 -7.84 -6.65 -2.43
N ARG A 24 -7.96 -7.95 -2.70
CA ARG A 24 -7.36 -9.02 -1.89
C ARG A 24 -5.92 -9.40 -2.29
N GLU A 25 -5.53 -9.12 -3.52
CA GLU A 25 -4.19 -9.43 -4.01
C GLU A 25 -3.23 -8.31 -3.60
N PRO A 26 -2.21 -8.56 -2.75
CA PRO A 26 -1.43 -7.51 -2.10
C PRO A 26 -0.59 -6.67 -3.09
N ALA A 27 -0.15 -7.26 -4.21
CA ALA A 27 0.51 -6.50 -5.28
C ALA A 27 -0.47 -5.54 -6.00
N ARG A 28 -1.69 -6.00 -6.28
CA ARG A 28 -2.74 -5.16 -6.90
C ARG A 28 -3.24 -4.10 -5.93
N GLN A 29 -3.34 -4.44 -4.65
CA GLN A 29 -3.71 -3.53 -3.57
C GLN A 29 -2.71 -2.37 -3.45
N ALA A 30 -1.41 -2.62 -3.61
CA ALA A 30 -0.39 -1.56 -3.63
C ALA A 30 -0.62 -0.56 -4.77
N VAL A 31 -0.93 -1.03 -5.98
CA VAL A 31 -1.24 -0.17 -7.13
C VAL A 31 -2.49 0.66 -6.90
N VAL A 32 -3.54 0.08 -6.31
CA VAL A 32 -4.77 0.82 -5.98
C VAL A 32 -4.53 1.83 -4.85
N LEU A 33 -3.69 1.50 -3.87
CA LEU A 33 -3.24 2.46 -2.85
C LEU A 33 -2.50 3.65 -3.48
N ALA A 34 -1.69 3.40 -4.52
CA ALA A 34 -1.02 4.49 -5.24
C ALA A 34 -2.04 5.43 -5.91
N ALA A 35 -3.08 4.87 -6.55
CA ALA A 35 -4.16 5.64 -7.15
C ALA A 35 -4.99 6.43 -6.10
N LEU A 36 -5.21 5.83 -4.93
CA LEU A 36 -5.82 6.51 -3.79
C LEU A 36 -4.96 7.70 -3.33
N GLY A 37 -3.65 7.49 -3.11
CA GLY A 37 -2.72 8.57 -2.75
C GLY A 37 -2.71 9.71 -3.76
N LEU A 38 -2.83 9.40 -5.05
CA LEU A 38 -2.84 10.39 -6.13
C LEU A 38 -4.12 11.22 -6.07
N SER A 39 -5.26 10.54 -5.85
CA SER A 39 -6.56 11.18 -5.67
C SER A 39 -6.57 12.11 -4.45
N LEU A 40 -5.93 11.72 -3.35
CA LEU A 40 -5.73 12.57 -2.17
C LEU A 40 -4.83 13.79 -2.46
N SER A 41 -3.73 13.61 -3.20
CA SER A 41 -2.87 14.72 -3.62
C SER A 41 -3.64 15.74 -4.46
N VAL A 42 -4.47 15.28 -5.40
CA VAL A 42 -5.37 16.13 -6.19
C VAL A 42 -6.36 16.86 -5.29
N LEU A 43 -6.98 16.18 -4.32
CA LEU A 43 -7.89 16.82 -3.37
C LEU A 43 -7.21 17.93 -2.57
N PHE A 44 -5.97 17.73 -2.10
CA PHE A 44 -5.21 18.76 -1.40
C PHE A 44 -4.80 19.94 -2.29
N ALA A 45 -4.49 19.69 -3.56
CA ALA A 45 -4.25 20.75 -4.53
C ALA A 45 -5.52 21.62 -4.73
N VAL A 46 -6.70 21.00 -4.79
CA VAL A 46 -8.00 21.70 -4.90
C VAL A 46 -8.35 22.48 -3.62
N LEU A 47 -7.95 21.96 -2.46
CA LEU A 47 -8.06 22.64 -1.17
C LEU A 47 -7.03 23.76 -0.98
N GLN A 48 -6.26 24.12 -2.01
CA GLN A 48 -5.23 25.16 -1.97
C GLN A 48 -4.12 24.89 -0.95
N SER A 49 -3.80 23.61 -0.70
CA SER A 49 -2.69 23.19 0.17
C SER A 49 -1.57 22.52 -0.63
N PRO A 50 -0.70 23.29 -1.31
CA PRO A 50 0.28 22.76 -2.25
C PRO A 50 1.39 21.94 -1.58
N ASP A 51 1.83 22.35 -0.39
CA ASP A 51 2.90 21.68 0.34
C ASP A 51 2.48 20.27 0.82
N VAL A 52 1.25 20.18 1.34
CA VAL A 52 0.63 18.93 1.75
C VAL A 52 0.35 18.04 0.53
N ALA A 53 -0.07 18.62 -0.60
CA ALA A 53 -0.29 17.87 -1.84
C ALA A 53 0.99 17.22 -2.35
N LEU A 54 2.13 17.93 -2.34
CA LEU A 54 3.43 17.40 -2.76
C LEU A 54 3.93 16.30 -1.80
N SER A 55 3.82 16.53 -0.49
CA SER A 55 4.18 15.52 0.52
C SER A 55 3.33 14.27 0.39
N GLN A 56 2.02 14.43 0.19
CA GLN A 56 1.11 13.30 -0.02
C GLN A 56 1.37 12.58 -1.34
N LEU A 57 1.74 13.31 -2.40
CA LEU A 57 2.13 12.70 -3.66
C LEU A 57 3.33 11.77 -3.43
N ALA A 58 4.39 12.27 -2.79
CA ALA A 58 5.58 11.47 -2.53
C ALA A 58 5.29 10.24 -1.64
N VAL A 59 4.60 10.44 -0.51
CA VAL A 59 4.39 9.37 0.47
C VAL A 59 3.29 8.41 0.04
N GLY A 60 2.10 8.93 -0.28
CA GLY A 60 0.92 8.13 -0.56
C GLY A 60 0.96 7.40 -1.91
N THR A 61 1.57 7.99 -2.94
CA THR A 61 1.62 7.36 -4.28
C THR A 61 2.84 6.49 -4.52
N ALA A 62 3.98 6.85 -3.96
CA ALA A 62 5.23 6.15 -4.24
C ALA A 62 5.72 5.38 -3.02
N LEU A 63 5.89 6.05 -1.87
CA LEU A 63 6.58 5.46 -0.72
C LEU A 63 5.80 4.29 -0.11
N THR A 64 4.52 4.48 0.22
CA THR A 64 3.70 3.41 0.83
C THR A 64 3.54 2.20 -0.09
N PRO A 65 3.17 2.33 -1.38
CA PRO A 65 3.08 1.19 -2.29
C PRO A 65 4.42 0.47 -2.50
N LEU A 66 5.52 1.21 -2.61
CA LEU A 66 6.86 0.64 -2.77
C LEU A 66 7.26 -0.20 -1.55
N LEU A 67 7.02 0.31 -0.34
CA LEU A 67 7.31 -0.43 0.90
C LEU A 67 6.49 -1.71 1.01
N ILE A 68 5.21 -1.67 0.63
CA ILE A 68 4.35 -2.86 0.59
C ILE A 68 4.92 -3.90 -0.39
N LEU A 69 5.25 -3.50 -1.62
CA LEU A 69 5.83 -4.40 -2.63
C LEU A 69 7.17 -5.00 -2.20
N LEU A 70 8.06 -4.18 -1.63
CA LEU A 70 9.34 -4.64 -1.09
C LEU A 70 9.14 -5.63 0.06
N THR A 71 8.15 -5.39 0.92
CA THR A 71 7.83 -6.27 2.06
C THR A 71 7.33 -7.63 1.58
N ILE A 72 6.38 -7.64 0.64
CA ILE A 72 5.87 -8.88 0.02
C ILE A 72 7.02 -9.67 -0.61
N ARG A 73 7.88 -9.00 -1.39
CA ARG A 73 9.03 -9.64 -2.04
C ARG A 73 10.05 -10.19 -1.03
N LYS A 74 10.25 -9.52 0.10
CA LYS A 74 11.17 -9.97 1.17
C LYS A 74 10.61 -11.18 1.92
N VAL A 75 9.33 -11.17 2.27
CA VAL A 75 8.67 -12.27 3.00
C VAL A 75 8.51 -13.50 2.12
N SER A 76 8.12 -13.33 0.86
CA SER A 76 8.01 -14.45 -0.11
C SER A 76 9.34 -15.14 -0.40
N ARG A 77 10.48 -14.48 -0.15
CA ARG A 77 11.82 -15.02 -0.38
C ARG A 77 12.43 -15.76 0.80
N ARG A 78 11.76 -15.82 1.95
CA ARG A 78 12.22 -16.63 3.09
C ARG A 78 11.52 -17.98 2.99
N PRO A 79 12.17 -19.05 2.48
CA PRO A 79 11.64 -20.39 2.66
C PRO A 79 11.54 -20.59 4.18
N ALA A 80 10.42 -21.12 4.64
CA ALA A 80 10.27 -21.56 6.02
C ALA A 80 11.54 -22.35 6.39
N ALA A 81 12.29 -21.85 7.38
CA ALA A 81 13.38 -22.62 7.94
C ALA A 81 12.77 -23.93 8.42
N ASP A 82 13.12 -25.01 7.73
CA ASP A 82 12.62 -26.36 7.96
C ASP A 82 12.91 -26.76 9.42
N PRO A 83 11.89 -26.95 10.28
CA PRO A 83 12.09 -27.32 11.68
C PRO A 83 12.57 -28.77 11.86
N ARG A 84 12.71 -29.57 10.79
CA ARG A 84 12.87 -31.03 10.89
C ARG A 84 14.29 -31.54 11.12
N ARG A 85 15.31 -30.67 11.24
CA ARG A 85 16.70 -31.13 11.41
C ARG A 85 17.18 -31.31 12.85
N THR A 86 16.35 -31.05 13.85
CA THR A 86 16.79 -31.15 15.26
C THR A 86 16.45 -32.50 15.90
N ASP A 87 15.62 -33.33 15.27
CA ASP A 87 15.17 -34.61 15.85
C ASP A 87 15.99 -35.83 15.38
N GLU A 88 16.80 -35.70 14.32
CA GLU A 88 17.63 -36.79 13.78
C GLU A 88 19.00 -36.96 14.47
N GLU A 89 19.50 -35.94 15.18
CA GLU A 89 20.80 -36.03 15.89
C GLU A 89 20.70 -36.52 17.34
N ALA A 90 19.48 -36.65 17.89
CA ALA A 90 19.26 -37.07 19.28
C ALA A 90 19.05 -38.59 19.45
N GLY A 91 19.01 -39.36 18.36
CA GLY A 91 18.63 -40.79 18.37
C GLY A 91 19.73 -41.81 18.08
N ASP A 92 20.98 -41.39 17.84
CA ASP A 92 22.08 -42.29 17.43
C ASP A 92 23.20 -42.36 18.48
N GLY A 93 22.83 -42.56 19.74
CA GLY A 93 23.77 -42.58 20.87
C GLY A 93 23.49 -43.62 21.95
N GLU A 94 22.63 -44.62 21.70
CA GLU A 94 22.40 -45.78 22.59
C GLU A 94 22.90 -47.09 21.97
#